data_AF-N9XZC3-F1
#
_entry.id   AF-N9XZC3-F1
#
_cell.length_a   1.000
_cell.length_b   1.000
_cell.length_c   1.000
_cell.angle_alpha   90.00
_cell.angle_beta   90.00
_cell.angle_gamma   90.00
#
_symmetry.space_group_name_H-M   'P 1'
#
loop_
_entity.id
_entity.type
_entity.pdbx_description
1 polymer ?
#
loop_
_entity_poly.entity_id
_entity_poly.type
_entity_poly.pdbx_seq_one_letter_code
_entity_poly.pdbx_strand_id
1 'polypeptide(L)' 'MSKMICGCMQVDEDTIKAAIADGAETVEDIEEMTGAGSCCGRCVPAIEKILLKK' A
#
# COMPACT_ATOMS: atom_id res chain seq x y z
N MET A 1 -9.38 9.24 10.86
CA MET A 1 -8.76 9.92 9.71
C MET A 1 -7.90 8.89 9.03
N SER A 2 -8.35 8.38 7.88
CA SER A 2 -7.57 7.45 7.06
C SER A 2 -6.40 8.20 6.44
N LYS A 3 -5.19 7.65 6.57
CA LYS A 3 -3.97 8.29 6.09
C LYS A 3 -3.80 7.89 4.63
N MET A 4 -3.90 8.87 3.72
CA MET A 4 -3.65 8.63 2.31
C MET A 4 -2.18 8.25 2.12
N ILE A 5 -1.92 7.07 1.57
CA ILE A 5 -0.57 6.55 1.34
C ILE A 5 -0.15 6.80 -0.11
N CYS A 6 -1.01 6.51 -1.07
CA CYS A 6 -0.79 6.81 -2.48
C CYS A 6 -1.77 7.88 -2.96
N GLY A 7 -1.30 9.10 -3.17
CA GLY A 7 -2.13 10.14 -3.81
C GLY A 7 -2.35 9.89 -5.31
N CYS A 8 -1.44 9.18 -5.97
CA CYS A 8 -1.51 8.90 -7.41
C CYS A 8 -2.69 7.97 -7.74
N MET A 9 -2.89 6.92 -6.93
CA MET A 9 -3.97 5.94 -7.07
C MET A 9 -5.11 6.14 -6.05
N GLN A 10 -5.06 7.21 -5.25
CA GLN A 10 -6.00 7.46 -4.14
C GLN A 10 -6.16 6.25 -3.22
N VAL A 11 -5.03 5.66 -2.82
CA VAL A 11 -4.99 4.50 -1.92
C VAL A 11 -4.67 4.96 -0.51
N ASP A 12 -5.57 4.62 0.41
CA ASP A 12 -5.43 4.89 1.83
C ASP A 12 -4.78 3.72 2.58
N GLU A 13 -4.30 4.00 3.79
CA GLU A 13 -3.73 2.99 4.69
C GLU A 13 -4.69 1.83 4.97
N ASP A 14 -6.00 2.11 5.03
CA ASP A 14 -7.03 1.08 5.24
C ASP A 14 -7.10 0.09 4.05
N THR A 15 -6.96 0.58 2.82
CA THR A 15 -6.92 -0.26 1.61
C THR A 15 -5.66 -1.13 1.61
N ILE A 16 -4.51 -0.57 2.01
CA ILE A 16 -3.26 -1.34 2.16
C ILE A 16 -3.43 -2.41 3.24
N LYS A 17 -4.02 -2.08 4.40
CA LYS A 17 -4.30 -3.05 5.47
C LYS A 17 -5.26 -4.15 5.02
N ALA A 18 -6.28 -3.82 4.23
CA ALA A 18 -7.18 -4.80 3.64
C ALA A 18 -6.41 -5.75 2.72
N ALA A 19 -5.57 -5.22 1.82
CA ALA A 19 -4.72 -6.04 0.95
C ALA A 19 -3.76 -6.94 1.77
N ILE A 20 -3.17 -6.44 2.86
CA ILE A 20 -2.35 -7.26 3.78
C ILE A 20 -3.19 -8.37 4.42
N ALA A 21 -4.43 -8.08 4.81
CA ALA A 21 -5.35 -9.07 5.38
C ALA A 21 -5.79 -10.12 4.35
N ASP A 22 -5.90 -9.75 3.08
CA ASP A 22 -6.16 -10.66 1.95
C ASP A 22 -4.93 -11.54 1.60
N GLY A 23 -3.75 -11.20 2.12
CA GLY A 23 -2.53 -12.01 1.98
C GLY A 23 -1.35 -11.30 1.32
N ALA A 24 -1.42 -9.97 1.11
CA ALA A 24 -0.29 -9.21 0.59
C ALA A 24 0.84 -9.15 1.62
N GLU A 25 1.98 -9.78 1.32
CA GLU A 25 3.17 -9.73 2.18
C GLU A 25 4.31 -8.91 1.58
N THR A 26 4.19 -8.54 0.30
CA THR A 26 5.19 -7.78 -0.43
C THR A 26 4.62 -6.48 -1.01
N VAL A 27 5.50 -5.53 -1.35
CA VAL A 27 5.07 -4.32 -2.06
C VAL A 27 4.47 -4.67 -3.42
N GLU A 28 5.02 -5.67 -4.11
CA GLU A 28 4.51 -6.14 -5.40
C GLU A 28 3.07 -6.66 -5.27
N ASP A 29 2.76 -7.42 -4.23
CA ASP A 29 1.38 -7.86 -3.95
C ASP A 29 0.44 -6.67 -3.69
N ILE A 30 0.90 -5.68 -2.91
CA ILE A 30 0.14 -4.45 -2.65
C ILE A 30 -0.05 -3.66 -3.96
N GLU A 31 0.97 -3.60 -4.81
CA GLU A 31 0.90 -2.95 -6.11
C GLU A 31 -0.07 -3.64 -7.06
N GLU A 32 -0.11 -4.97 -7.10
CA GLU A 32 -1.09 -5.72 -7.90
C GLU A 32 -2.52 -5.58 -7.34
N MET A 33 -2.70 -5.65 -6.03
CA MET A 33 -4.03 -5.60 -5.42
C MET A 33 -4.62 -4.19 -5.39
N THR A 34 -3.79 -3.18 -5.10
CA THR A 34 -4.26 -1.81 -4.85
C THR A 34 -3.80 -0.80 -5.89
N GLY A 35 -2.82 -1.15 -6.72
CA GLY A 35 -2.15 -0.21 -7.64
C GLY A 35 -1.17 0.74 -6.94
N ALA A 36 -1.07 0.72 -5.60
CA ALA A 36 -0.23 1.66 -4.87
C ALA A 36 1.26 1.34 -5.04
N GLY A 37 1.95 2.10 -5.89
CA GLY A 37 3.40 2.00 -6.13
C GLY A 37 3.75 1.94 -7.62
N SER A 38 2.83 1.44 -8.44
CA SER A 38 2.98 1.29 -9.90
C SER A 38 2.99 2.61 -10.69
N CYS A 39 2.47 3.70 -10.14
CA CYS A 39 2.37 4.98 -10.84
C CYS A 39 3.61 5.87 -10.68
N CYS A 40 3.88 6.28 -9.44
CA CYS A 40 4.88 7.29 -9.13
C CYS A 40 5.97 6.77 -8.17
N GLY A 41 5.84 5.53 -7.67
CA GLY A 41 6.78 4.87 -6.77
C GLY A 41 6.94 5.50 -5.37
N ARG A 42 6.37 6.69 -5.13
CA ARG A 42 6.65 7.49 -3.93
C ARG A 42 6.05 6.90 -2.65
N CYS A 43 5.02 6.07 -2.79
CA CYS A 43 4.38 5.35 -1.70
C CYS A 43 5.03 4.01 -1.35
N VAL A 44 5.91 3.46 -2.21
CA VAL A 44 6.63 2.19 -1.97
C VAL A 44 7.32 2.14 -0.61
N PRO A 45 8.18 3.12 -0.22
CA PRO A 45 8.83 3.09 1.08
C PRO A 45 7.87 3.29 2.27
N ALA A 46 6.66 3.83 2.02
CA ALA A 46 5.62 3.92 3.04
C ALA A 46 4.91 2.57 3.22
N ILE A 47 4.64 1.85 2.12
CA ILE A 47 4.06 0.50 2.12
C ILE A 47 5.02 -0.48 2.82
N GLU A 48 6.30 -0.48 2.48
CA GLU A 48 7.31 -1.31 3.19
C GLU A 48 7.31 -1.03 4.69
N LYS A 49 7.22 0.23 5.10
CA LYS A 49 7.16 0.59 6.53
C LYS A 49 5.89 0.07 7.21
N ILE A 50 4.78 -0.03 6.50
CA ILE A 50 3.52 -0.60 7.01
C ILE A 50 3.66 -2.11 7.14
N LEU A 51 4.21 -2.78 6.11
CA LEU A 51 4.50 -4.22 6.12
C LEU A 51 5.46 -4.62 7.25
N LEU A 52 6.50 -3.81 7.48
CA LEU A 52 7.47 -4.00 8.58
C LEU A 52 6.89 -3.69 9.96
N LYS A 53 5.76 -2.98 10.05
CA LYS A 53 5.10 -2.59 11.31
C LYS A 53 3.95 -3.52 11.73
N LYS A 54 3.91 -4.76 11.22
CA LYS A 54 2.92 -5.81 11.60
C LYS A 54 2.54 -5.77 13.09
#